data_AF-I6AR91-F1
#
_entry.id   AF-I6AR91-F1
#
_cell.length_a   1.000
_cell.length_b   1.000
_cell.length_c   1.000
_cell.angle_alpha   90.00
_cell.angle_beta   90.00
_cell.angle_gamma   90.00
#
_symmetry.space_group_name_H-M   'P 1'
#
loop_
_entity.id
_entity.type
_entity.pdbx_description
1 polymer ?
#
loop_
_entity_poly.entity_id
_entity_poly.type
_entity_poly.pdbx_seq_one_letter_code
_entity_poly.pdbx_strand_id
1 'polypeptide(L)'
;MGLRHVITAIYTTLFAGALVLAGVFFWQTRLEYKRHREIEAQTRQRLAEAETRLAEQEKILERLRRDPVFVEMEIRRRLGYARQDETIFRFPE
;
A
#
# COMPACT_ATOMS: atom_id res chain seq x y z
N MET A 1 53.65 -5.67 36.57
CA MET A 1 53.00 -6.16 35.33
C MET A 1 53.48 -5.29 34.17
N GLY A 2 54.13 -5.86 33.16
CA GLY A 2 54.82 -5.09 32.12
C GLY A 2 53.86 -4.30 31.23
N LEU A 3 54.23 -3.07 30.89
CA LEU A 3 53.47 -2.11 30.06
C LEU A 3 52.82 -2.74 28.81
N ARG A 4 53.50 -3.71 28.20
CA ARG A 4 53.01 -4.47 27.04
C ARG A 4 51.70 -5.21 27.30
N HIS A 5 51.53 -5.80 28.49
CA HIS A 5 50.33 -6.57 28.85
C HIS A 5 49.12 -5.65 29.06
N VAL A 6 49.34 -4.45 29.58
CA VAL A 6 48.29 -3.43 29.77
C VAL A 6 47.80 -2.93 28.42
N ILE A 7 48.74 -2.64 27.50
CA ILE A 7 48.41 -2.20 26.14
C ILE A 7 47.60 -3.28 25.40
N THR A 8 48.05 -4.54 25.44
CA THR A 8 47.30 -5.64 24.78
C THR A 8 45.91 -5.82 25.37
N ALA A 9 45.75 -5.70 26.69
CA ALA A 9 44.44 -5.83 27.35
C ALA A 9 43.45 -4.75 26.92
N ILE A 10 43.93 -3.50 26.75
CA ILE A 10 43.12 -2.38 26.27
C ILE A 10 42.68 -2.63 24.82
N TYR A 11 43.60 -3.03 23.94
CA TYR A 11 43.27 -3.31 22.54
C TYR A 11 42.28 -4.47 22.39
N THR A 12 42.45 -5.56 23.15
CA THR A 12 41.49 -6.67 23.12
C THR A 12 40.10 -6.25 23.60
N THR A 13 40.03 -5.40 24.63
CA THR A 13 38.74 -4.89 25.13
C THR A 13 38.06 -3.99 24.10
N LEU A 14 38.82 -3.07 23.49
CA LEU A 14 38.30 -2.20 22.42
C LEU A 14 37.83 -3.00 21.21
N PHE A 15 38.61 -4.01 20.80
CA PHE A 15 38.27 -4.86 19.66
C PHE A 15 37.02 -5.71 19.94
N ALA A 16 36.92 -6.29 21.14
CA ALA A 16 35.73 -7.03 21.55
C ALA A 16 34.49 -6.13 21.58
N GLY A 17 34.62 -4.90 22.11
CA GLY A 17 33.53 -3.91 22.10
C GLY A 17 33.08 -3.57 20.68
N ALA A 18 34.02 -3.33 19.76
CA ALA A 18 33.72 -3.05 18.36
C ALA A 18 33.00 -4.22 17.66
N LEU A 19 33.41 -5.47 17.94
CA LEU A 19 32.76 -6.66 17.40
C LEU A 19 31.33 -6.82 17.91
N VAL A 20 31.09 -6.58 19.20
CA VAL A 20 29.74 -6.65 19.78
C VAL A 20 28.83 -5.58 19.15
N LEU A 21 29.31 -4.34 19.05
CA LEU A 21 28.54 -3.27 18.41
C LEU A 21 28.23 -3.60 16.95
N ALA A 22 29.22 -4.02 16.17
CA ALA A 22 29.02 -4.41 14.77
C ALA A 22 28.01 -5.56 14.63
N GLY A 23 28.07 -6.57 15.50
CA GLY A 23 27.12 -7.68 15.52
C GLY A 23 25.69 -7.24 15.82
N VAL A 24 25.50 -6.36 16.80
CA VAL A 24 24.17 -5.81 17.15
C VAL A 24 23.60 -4.98 16.01
N PHE A 25 24.40 -4.06 15.45
CA PHE A 25 23.97 -3.25 14.30
C PHE A 25 23.59 -4.13 13.10
N PHE A 26 24.41 -5.14 12.78
CA PHE A 26 24.13 -6.05 11.67
C PHE A 26 22.81 -6.82 11.87
N TRP A 27 22.54 -7.26 13.09
CA TRP A 27 21.29 -7.96 13.42
C TRP A 27 20.07 -7.05 13.27
N GLN A 28 20.16 -5.82 13.77
CA GLN A 28 19.09 -4.82 13.67
C GLN A 28 18.79 -4.46 12.22
N THR A 29 19.82 -4.19 11.40
CA THR A 29 19.65 -3.87 9.98
C THR A 29 19.01 -5.03 9.20
N ARG A 30 19.32 -6.28 9.54
CA ARG A 30 18.68 -7.45 8.91
C ARG A 30 17.19 -7.54 9.22
N LEU A 31 16.78 -7.22 10.45
CA LEU A 31 15.37 -7.19 10.86
C LEU A 31 14.61 -6.07 10.15
N GLU A 32 15.18 -4.87 10.09
CA GLU A 32 14.61 -3.72 9.39
C GLU A 32 14.44 -4.02 7.89
N TYR A 33 15.44 -4.61 7.25
CA TYR A 33 15.37 -4.99 5.83
C TYR A 33 14.22 -5.95 5.53
N LYS A 34 13.98 -6.95 6.40
CA LYS A 34 12.85 -7.87 6.23
C LYS A 34 11.51 -7.15 6.35
N ARG A 35 11.36 -6.24 7.32
CA ARG A 35 10.14 -5.43 7.48
C ARG A 35 9.87 -4.54 6.27
N HIS A 36 10.91 -3.88 5.74
CA HIS A 36 10.77 -3.06 4.54
C HIS A 36 10.33 -3.87 3.33
N ARG A 37 10.89 -5.06 3.11
CA ARG A 37 10.48 -5.98 2.05
C ARG A 37 9.01 -6.40 2.14
N GLU A 38 8.53 -6.68 3.35
CA GLU A 38 7.14 -7.08 3.57
C GLU A 38 6.17 -5.91 3.29
N ILE A 39 6.52 -4.71 3.76
CA ILE A 39 5.75 -3.50 3.49
C ILE A 39 5.74 -3.18 2.00
N GLU A 40 6.89 -3.28 1.31
CA GLU A 40 6.97 -3.10 -0.15
C GLU A 40 6.06 -4.09 -0.89
N ALA A 41 6.05 -5.36 -0.50
CA ALA A 41 5.21 -6.37 -1.13
C ALA A 41 3.72 -6.05 -0.94
N GLN A 42 3.29 -5.73 0.28
CA GLN A 42 1.91 -5.35 0.58
C GLN A 42 1.50 -4.07 -0.16
N THR A 43 2.40 -3.10 -0.25
CA THR A 43 2.13 -1.82 -0.92
C THR A 43 1.98 -2.01 -2.42
N ARG A 44 2.83 -2.83 -3.04
CA ARG A 44 2.72 -3.18 -4.47
C ARG A 44 1.44 -3.94 -4.79
N GLN A 45 1.00 -4.85 -3.92
CA GLN A 45 -0.28 -5.54 -4.09
C GLN A 45 -1.44 -4.57 -4.04
N ARG A 46 -1.48 -3.69 -3.03
CA ARG A 46 -2.51 -2.65 -2.92
C ARG A 46 -2.52 -1.69 -4.11
N LEU A 47 -1.34 -1.34 -4.62
CA LEU A 47 -1.21 -0.50 -5.81
C LEU A 47 -1.81 -1.19 -7.03
N ALA A 48 -1.48 -2.46 -7.26
CA ALA A 48 -2.03 -3.24 -8.36
C ALA A 48 -3.56 -3.36 -8.26
N GLU A 49 -4.11 -3.62 -7.06
CA GLU A 49 -5.55 -3.66 -6.83
C GLU A 49 -6.23 -2.30 -7.06
N ALA A 50 -5.58 -1.19 -6.70
CA ALA A 50 -6.10 0.14 -6.95
C ALA A 50 -6.09 0.47 -8.45
N GLU A 51 -5.02 0.10 -9.16
CA GLU A 51 -4.89 0.28 -10.60
C GLU A 51 -5.95 -0.51 -11.38
N THR A 52 -6.23 -1.76 -11.00
CA THR A 52 -7.29 -2.55 -11.66
C THR A 52 -8.66 -1.94 -11.45
N ARG A 53 -8.99 -1.51 -10.22
CA ARG A 53 -10.25 -0.82 -9.92
C ARG A 53 -10.38 0.50 -10.68
N LEU A 54 -9.28 1.23 -10.84
CA LEU A 54 -9.26 2.49 -11.57
C LEU A 54 -9.51 2.27 -13.07
N ALA A 55 -8.87 1.26 -13.67
CA ALA A 55 -9.11 0.87 -15.06
C ALA A 55 -10.55 0.40 -15.31
N GLU A 56 -11.17 -0.31 -14.36
CA GLU A 56 -12.58 -0.69 -14.44
C GLU A 56 -13.50 0.54 -14.39
N GLN A 57 -13.22 1.49 -13.48
CA GLN A 57 -13.98 2.73 -13.38
C GLN A 57 -13.83 3.60 -14.63
N GLU A 58 -12.64 3.70 -15.20
CA GLU A 58 -12.43 4.44 -16.46
C GLU A 58 -13.24 3.85 -17.61
N LYS A 59 -13.32 2.52 -17.74
CA LYS A 59 -14.18 1.88 -18.74
C LYS A 59 -15.66 2.20 -18.54
N ILE A 60 -16.13 2.22 -17.29
CA ILE A 60 -17.50 2.61 -16.96
C ILE A 60 -17.72 4.09 -17.30
N LEU A 61 -16.77 4.95 -16.96
CA LEU A 61 -16.84 6.39 -17.23
C LEU A 61 -16.83 6.69 -18.74
N GLU A 62 -16.02 5.96 -19.51
CA GLU A 62 -15.97 6.08 -20.96
C GLU A 62 -17.28 5.60 -21.62
N ARG A 63 -17.91 4.55 -21.08
CA ARG A 63 -19.25 4.11 -21.51
C ARG A 63 -20.32 5.12 -21.17
N LEU A 64 -20.34 5.65 -19.94
CA LEU A 64 -21.23 6.75 -19.55
C LEU A 64 -21.04 7.97 -20.46
N ARG A 65 -19.81 8.30 -20.84
CA ARG A 65 -19.55 9.46 -21.72
C ARG A 65 -19.99 9.24 -23.17
N ARG A 66 -19.99 7.99 -23.67
CA ARG A 66 -20.29 7.67 -25.08
C ARG A 66 -21.73 7.25 -25.33
N ASP A 67 -22.44 6.74 -24.33
CA ASP A 67 -23.82 6.23 -24.47
C ASP A 67 -24.81 7.03 -23.60
N PRO A 68 -25.51 8.02 -24.18
CA PRO A 68 -26.49 8.83 -23.44
C PRO A 68 -27.69 8.01 -22.94
N VAL A 69 -28.04 6.89 -23.58
CA VAL A 69 -29.13 6.01 -23.14
C VAL A 69 -28.74 5.26 -21.86
N PHE A 70 -27.47 4.85 -21.77
CA PHE A 70 -26.92 4.22 -20.58
C PHE A 70 -26.86 5.19 -19.38
N VAL A 71 -26.51 6.45 -19.61
CA VAL A 71 -26.50 7.50 -18.57
C VAL A 71 -27.89 7.74 -18.00
N GLU A 72 -28.91 7.89 -18.84
CA GLU A 72 -30.27 8.13 -18.40
C GLU A 72 -30.82 6.93 -17.58
N MET A 73 -30.47 5.70 -17.99
CA MET A 73 -30.80 4.49 -17.23
C MET A 73 -30.13 4.44 -15.85
N GLU A 74 -28.83 4.73 -15.77
CA GLU A 74 -28.08 4.67 -14.51
C GLU A 74 -28.50 5.80 -13.55
N ILE A 75 -28.81 6.98 -14.08
CA ILE A 75 -29.40 8.10 -13.33
C ILE A 75 -30.79 7.71 -12.81
N ARG A 76 -31.65 7.11 -13.63
CA ARG A 76 -32.99 6.64 -13.21
C ARG A 76 -32.90 5.57 -12.11
N ARG A 77 -31.90 4.68 -12.17
CA ARG A 77 -31.69 3.60 -11.19
C ARG A 77 -31.06 4.07 -9.87
N ARG A 78 -30.03 4.94 -9.91
CA ARG A 78 -29.29 5.37 -8.71
C ARG A 78 -29.87 6.61 -8.04
N LEU A 79 -30.41 7.55 -8.82
CA LEU A 79 -30.94 8.82 -8.34
C LEU A 79 -32.47 8.82 -8.28
N GLY A 80 -33.14 7.77 -8.77
CA GLY A 80 -34.62 7.72 -8.83
C GLY A 80 -35.20 8.83 -9.72
N TYR A 81 -34.41 9.34 -10.67
CA TYR A 81 -34.80 10.46 -11.52
C TYR A 81 -35.83 10.03 -12.56
N ALA A 82 -36.97 10.70 -12.58
CA ALA A 82 -37.94 10.63 -13.68
C ALA A 82 -38.05 12.00 -14.34
N ARG A 83 -38.21 12.01 -15.66
CA ARG A 83 -38.39 13.27 -16.39
C ARG A 83 -39.73 13.90 -15.99
N GLN A 84 -39.81 15.23 -15.95
CA GLN A 84 -41.01 15.94 -15.44
C GLN A 84 -42.29 15.64 -16.26
N ASP A 85 -42.16 15.13 -17.47
CA ASP A 85 -43.20 14.73 -18.41
C ASP A 85 -43.49 13.21 -18.42
N GLU A 86 -42.82 12.40 -17.58
CA GLU A 86 -43.03 10.96 -17.52
C GLU A 86 -44.01 10.55 -16.41
N THR A 87 -44.94 9.66 -16.75
CA THR A 87 -45.87 9.05 -15.78
C THR A 87 -45.24 7.80 -15.18
N ILE A 88 -44.87 7.85 -13.90
CA ILE A 88 -44.34 6.69 -13.17
C ILE A 88 -45.52 5.86 -12.63
N PHE A 89 -45.73 4.67 -13.18
CA PHE A 89 -46.66 3.69 -12.60
C PHE A 89 -45.96 2.94 -11.46
N ARG A 90 -46.31 3.26 -10.20
CA ARG A 90 -45.98 2.41 -9.05
C ARG A 90 -47.14 1.46 -8.80
N PHE A 91 -46.90 0.17 -8.97
CA PHE A 91 -47.85 -0.86 -8.59
C PHE A 91 -47.64 -1.21 -7.11
N PRO A 92 -48.68 -1.14 -6.26
CA PRO A 92 -48.63 -1.76 -4.93
C PRO A 92 -48.60 -3.29 -5.09
N GLU A 93 -47.85 -3.98 -4.22
CA GLU A 93 -47.89 -5.44 -4.10
C GLU A 93 -49.27 -5.93 -3.60
#